data_AF-A0AAE6WFQ7-F1
#
_entry.id   AF-A0AAE6WFQ7-F1
#
_cell.length_a   1.000
_cell.length_b   1.000
_cell.length_c   1.000
_cell.angle_alpha   90.00
_cell.angle_beta   90.00
_cell.angle_gamma   90.00
#
_symmetry.space_group_name_H-M   'P 1'
#
loop_
_entity.id
_entity.type
_entity.pdbx_description
1 polymer ?
#
loop_
_entity_poly.entity_id
_entity_poly.type
_entity_poly.pdbx_seq_one_letter_code
_entity_poly.pdbx_strand_id
1 'polypeptide(L)'
;MNNSMKVQLTKNSNKKHYNSSRMVEFIVNIKSGKFVSEWNAYDKHMVNGYVNSDTKVYSDDELYQVANTESFNYGMPKGAYSVPSTYDHTHDKLDVKHPKDPNIRKLATAGKLLDKDDNLIDWRLEYVSEKDITADSQGGNFINIVSGGGYQDVKTWNSIPDNQKQSMYDNYVKWIKERDFNNRKRKGFDYYYHKLMGGK
;
A
#
# COMPACT_ATOMS: atom_id res chain seq x y z
N MET A 1 7.89 -11.23 7.59
CA MET A 1 6.40 -11.28 7.59
C MET A 1 5.87 -9.87 7.42
N ASN A 2 4.99 -9.69 6.43
CA ASN A 2 4.48 -8.39 6.01
C ASN A 2 3.51 -7.81 7.04
N ASN A 3 3.98 -6.85 7.84
CA ASN A 3 3.17 -6.24 8.90
C ASN A 3 2.52 -4.92 8.48
N SER A 4 2.26 -4.69 7.20
CA SER A 4 1.77 -3.40 6.70
C SER A 4 0.51 -3.52 5.86
N MET A 5 -0.31 -2.47 5.88
CA MET A 5 -1.62 -2.40 5.24
C MET A 5 -1.79 -1.05 4.53
N LYS A 6 -2.36 -1.10 3.33
CA LYS A 6 -2.75 0.08 2.58
C LYS A 6 -4.13 0.60 3.04
N VAL A 7 -4.21 1.89 3.30
CA VAL A 7 -5.40 2.60 3.77
C VAL A 7 -5.71 3.73 2.81
N GLN A 8 -6.92 3.72 2.26
CA GLN A 8 -7.42 4.80 1.41
C GLN A 8 -8.73 5.34 1.99
N LEU A 9 -8.69 6.55 2.54
CA LEU A 9 -9.88 7.23 3.05
C LEU A 9 -10.38 8.21 1.99
N THR A 10 -11.69 8.22 1.74
CA THR A 10 -12.30 9.10 0.74
C THR A 10 -13.50 9.85 1.32
N LYS A 11 -13.66 11.08 0.84
CA LYS A 11 -14.89 11.86 0.90
C LYS A 11 -15.37 12.04 -0.53
N ASN A 12 -16.62 11.68 -0.81
CA ASN A 12 -17.23 11.88 -2.12
C ASN A 12 -18.14 13.12 -2.14
N SER A 13 -18.36 13.68 -3.33
CA SER A 13 -19.21 14.82 -3.60
C SER A 13 -19.68 14.77 -5.06
N ASN A 14 -21.00 14.79 -5.27
CA ASN A 14 -21.60 14.82 -6.61
C ASN A 14 -21.77 16.23 -7.17
N LYS A 15 -21.26 17.26 -6.47
CA LYS A 15 -21.38 18.66 -6.90
C LYS A 15 -20.49 18.96 -8.10
N LYS A 16 -21.06 19.58 -9.13
CA LYS A 16 -20.32 20.05 -10.32
C LYS A 16 -19.41 21.25 -10.02
N HIS A 17 -19.85 22.14 -9.14
CA HIS A 17 -19.11 23.31 -8.67
C HIS A 17 -18.80 23.17 -7.18
N TYR A 18 -17.65 23.71 -6.72
CA TYR A 18 -17.19 23.59 -5.33
C TYR A 18 -17.16 22.13 -4.84
N ASN A 19 -16.65 21.24 -5.68
CA ASN A 19 -16.58 19.82 -5.39
C ASN A 19 -15.61 19.57 -4.21
N SER A 20 -16.14 19.00 -3.13
CA SER A 20 -15.39 18.74 -1.89
C SER A 20 -14.85 17.32 -1.79
N SER A 21 -14.86 16.55 -2.89
CA SER A 21 -14.31 15.20 -2.91
C SER A 21 -12.83 15.24 -2.57
N ARG A 22 -12.37 14.39 -1.65
CA ARG A 22 -10.96 14.29 -1.26
C ARG A 22 -10.63 12.84 -0.96
N MET A 23 -9.37 12.47 -1.13
CA MET A 23 -8.81 11.17 -0.84
C MET A 23 -7.47 11.37 -0.17
N VAL A 24 -7.18 10.47 0.76
CA VAL A 24 -5.85 10.28 1.32
C VAL A 24 -5.54 8.79 1.28
N GLU A 25 -4.35 8.44 0.80
CA GLU A 25 -3.87 7.08 0.73
C GLU A 25 -2.49 6.99 1.35
N PHE A 26 -2.32 5.99 2.22
CA PHE A 26 -1.10 5.78 2.98
C PHE A 26 -0.99 4.34 3.45
N ILE A 27 0.21 3.95 3.88
CA ILE A 27 0.47 2.63 4.42
C ILE A 27 0.77 2.73 5.90
N VAL A 28 0.25 1.79 6.67
CA VAL A 28 0.48 1.70 8.12
C VAL A 28 0.98 0.32 8.48
N ASN A 29 1.78 0.24 9.54
CA ASN A 29 2.09 -1.02 10.18
C ASN A 29 0.87 -1.49 10.97
N ILE A 30 0.38 -2.70 10.68
CA ILE A 30 -0.84 -3.29 11.25
C ILE A 30 -0.77 -3.38 12.78
N LYS A 31 0.39 -3.73 13.33
CA LYS A 31 0.56 -3.93 14.78
C LYS A 31 0.70 -2.61 15.54
N SER A 32 1.53 -1.71 15.03
CA SER A 32 1.85 -0.46 15.73
C SER A 32 0.95 0.72 15.34
N GLY A 33 0.19 0.61 14.25
CA GLY A 33 -0.61 1.68 13.68
C GLY A 33 0.20 2.85 13.11
N LYS A 34 1.53 2.78 13.13
CA LYS A 34 2.41 3.84 12.65
C LYS A 34 2.39 3.91 11.13
N PHE A 35 2.49 5.12 10.58
CA PHE A 35 2.74 5.34 9.16
C PHE A 35 4.06 4.69 8.75
N VAL A 36 4.07 4.09 7.57
CA VAL A 36 5.20 3.37 7.00
C VAL A 36 5.42 3.86 5.58
N SER A 37 6.64 4.28 5.28
CA SER A 37 7.06 4.77 3.97
C SER A 37 8.53 4.45 3.70
N GLU A 38 8.91 4.39 2.43
CA GLU A 38 10.32 4.29 2.04
C GLU A 38 11.19 5.40 2.66
N TRP A 39 10.61 6.57 2.94
CA TRP A 39 11.30 7.70 3.57
C TRP A 39 11.77 7.38 4.99
N ASN A 40 11.08 6.50 5.72
CA ASN A 40 11.52 6.05 7.04
C ASN A 40 12.84 5.26 6.97
N ALA A 41 13.10 4.56 5.85
CA ALA A 41 14.35 3.86 5.61
C ALA A 41 15.42 4.81 5.05
N TYR A 42 15.05 5.65 4.06
CA TYR A 42 16.01 6.57 3.45
C TYR A 42 16.61 7.57 4.44
N ASP A 43 15.79 8.15 5.33
CA ASP A 43 16.23 9.13 6.33
C ASP A 43 17.35 8.59 7.24
N LYS A 44 17.30 7.30 7.59
CA LYS A 44 18.31 6.64 8.41
C LYS A 44 19.62 6.36 7.69
N HIS A 45 19.54 6.17 6.38
CA HIS A 45 20.64 5.67 5.56
C HIS A 45 21.10 6.70 4.52
N MET A 46 20.87 7.99 4.76
CA MET A 46 21.41 9.04 3.88
C MET A 46 22.92 9.18 4.04
N VAL A 47 23.63 9.25 2.92
CA VAL A 47 25.06 9.53 2.84
C VAL A 47 25.27 10.76 1.96
N ASN A 48 25.76 11.85 2.56
CA ASN A 48 26.00 13.12 1.89
C ASN A 48 24.77 13.67 1.13
N GLY A 49 23.57 13.49 1.70
CA GLY A 49 22.31 13.95 1.10
C GLY A 49 21.76 13.04 0.00
N TYR A 50 22.36 11.88 -0.23
CA TYR A 50 21.89 10.88 -1.18
C TYR A 50 21.47 9.60 -0.46
N VAL A 51 20.48 8.91 -1.02
CA VAL A 51 20.04 7.60 -0.54
C VAL A 51 21.17 6.58 -0.72
N ASN A 52 21.64 5.95 0.35
CA ASN A 52 22.64 4.90 0.28
C ASN A 52 22.08 3.69 -0.49
N SER A 53 22.88 3.13 -1.40
CA SER A 53 22.50 1.98 -2.22
C SER A 53 23.16 0.67 -1.81
N ASP A 54 23.98 0.68 -0.75
CA ASP A 54 24.50 -0.55 -0.14
C ASP A 54 23.35 -1.32 0.51
N THR A 55 23.07 -2.53 0.03
CA THR A 55 21.96 -3.35 0.55
C THR A 55 22.21 -3.81 1.98
N LYS A 56 23.48 -3.90 2.40
CA LYS A 56 23.90 -4.47 3.69
C LYS A 56 23.56 -3.58 4.88
N VAL A 57 23.31 -2.29 4.65
CA VAL A 57 22.95 -1.36 5.72
C VAL A 57 21.45 -1.38 6.04
N TYR A 58 20.62 -1.92 5.15
CA TYR A 58 19.17 -1.98 5.32
C TYR A 58 18.76 -3.30 5.97
N SER A 59 17.88 -3.21 6.96
CA SER A 59 17.20 -4.40 7.50
C SER A 59 16.12 -4.92 6.54
N ASP A 60 15.70 -6.17 6.70
CA ASP A 60 14.60 -6.76 5.92
C ASP A 60 13.30 -5.92 6.00
N ASP A 61 13.02 -5.35 7.18
CA ASP A 61 11.86 -4.46 7.40
C ASP A 61 12.01 -3.12 6.67
N GLU A 62 13.23 -2.63 6.47
CA GLU A 62 13.50 -1.40 5.73
C GLU A 62 13.48 -1.65 4.23
N LEU A 63 14.06 -2.75 3.75
CA LEU A 63 13.96 -3.18 2.34
C LEU A 63 12.51 -3.39 1.92
N TYR A 64 11.68 -3.91 2.82
CA TYR A 64 10.24 -3.99 2.63
C TYR A 64 9.59 -2.62 2.43
N GLN A 65 9.98 -1.62 3.22
CA GLN A 65 9.46 -0.25 3.10
C GLN A 65 9.89 0.40 1.79
N VAL A 66 11.17 0.29 1.47
CA VAL A 66 11.78 0.80 0.24
C VAL A 66 11.08 0.25 -1.00
N ALA A 67 10.79 -1.05 -1.02
CA ALA A 67 10.20 -1.68 -2.18
C ALA A 67 8.69 -1.45 -2.31
N ASN A 68 7.98 -1.50 -1.18
CA ASN A 68 6.54 -1.69 -1.19
C ASN A 68 5.71 -0.53 -0.66
N THR A 69 6.32 0.39 0.08
CA THR A 69 5.60 1.52 0.68
C THR A 69 5.81 2.77 -0.15
N GLU A 70 5.11 2.78 -1.28
CA GLU A 70 5.07 3.93 -2.18
C GLU A 70 4.34 5.12 -1.55
N SER A 71 4.56 6.28 -2.17
CA SER A 71 4.16 7.63 -1.76
C SER A 71 2.85 7.77 -0.97
N PHE A 72 2.83 8.75 -0.06
CA PHE A 72 1.59 9.29 0.49
C PHE A 72 0.86 10.08 -0.60
N ASN A 73 -0.38 9.69 -0.90
CA ASN A 73 -1.18 10.35 -1.93
C ASN A 73 -2.32 11.14 -1.30
N TYR A 74 -2.55 12.35 -1.80
CA TYR A 74 -3.64 13.20 -1.32
C TYR A 74 -4.23 14.03 -2.45
N GLY A 75 -5.56 14.00 -2.62
CA GLY A 75 -6.22 14.87 -3.59
C GLY A 75 -7.60 14.40 -4.01
N MET A 76 -7.98 14.64 -5.26
CA MET A 76 -9.30 14.25 -5.79
C MET A 76 -9.32 12.74 -6.09
N PRO A 77 -10.29 11.95 -5.58
CA PRO A 77 -10.34 10.50 -5.80
C PRO A 77 -10.69 10.13 -7.26
N LYS A 78 -9.78 9.50 -8.01
CA LYS A 78 -10.07 8.96 -9.34
C LYS A 78 -10.83 7.61 -9.27
N GLY A 79 -11.73 7.34 -10.21
CA GLY A 79 -12.38 6.03 -10.35
C GLY A 79 -13.85 6.00 -9.92
N ALA A 80 -14.20 5.24 -8.88
CA ALA A 80 -15.58 5.01 -8.42
C ALA A 80 -16.31 6.25 -7.85
N TYR A 81 -15.75 7.44 -8.05
CA TYR A 81 -16.16 8.71 -7.45
C TYR A 81 -16.35 9.76 -8.54
N SER A 82 -17.26 10.72 -8.32
CA SER A 82 -17.56 11.75 -9.31
C SER A 82 -16.49 12.84 -9.26
N VAL A 83 -15.56 12.80 -10.22
CA VAL A 83 -14.56 13.86 -10.44
C VAL A 83 -14.84 14.50 -11.80
N PRO A 84 -15.08 15.81 -11.86
CA PRO A 84 -15.14 16.50 -13.14
C PRO A 84 -13.81 16.32 -13.88
N SER A 85 -13.84 16.05 -15.19
CA SER A 85 -12.65 15.76 -16.00
C SER A 85 -11.55 16.82 -15.91
N THR A 86 -11.91 18.09 -15.68
CA THR A 86 -10.96 19.19 -15.47
C THR A 86 -10.10 19.05 -14.21
N TYR A 87 -10.53 18.21 -13.26
CA TYR A 87 -9.80 17.94 -12.01
C TYR A 87 -9.12 16.57 -12.02
N ASP A 88 -9.12 15.87 -13.15
CA ASP A 88 -8.43 14.59 -13.27
C ASP A 88 -6.92 14.79 -13.05
N HIS A 89 -6.29 13.88 -12.30
CA HIS A 89 -4.83 13.88 -11.99
C HIS A 89 -4.34 15.16 -11.26
N THR A 90 -5.25 15.92 -10.65
CA THR A 90 -4.85 17.08 -9.84
C THR A 90 -4.18 16.69 -8.51
N HIS A 91 -4.39 15.45 -8.04
CA HIS A 91 -3.73 14.90 -6.86
C HIS A 91 -2.21 14.77 -7.03
N ASP A 92 -1.71 14.55 -8.25
CA ASP A 92 -0.27 14.45 -8.57
C ASP A 92 0.55 15.69 -8.14
N LYS A 93 -0.12 16.83 -7.91
CA LYS A 93 0.49 18.08 -7.41
C LYS A 93 0.70 18.09 -5.90
N LEU A 94 -0.01 17.25 -5.17
CA LEU A 94 -0.02 17.14 -3.71
C LEU A 94 0.56 15.81 -3.25
N ASP A 95 0.64 14.81 -4.13
CA ASP A 95 1.29 13.54 -3.86
C ASP A 95 2.76 13.76 -3.48
N VAL A 96 3.17 13.11 -2.39
CA VAL A 96 4.57 13.13 -1.96
C VAL A 96 5.34 12.20 -2.89
N LYS A 97 5.87 12.75 -3.98
CA LYS A 97 6.62 11.97 -4.94
C LYS A 97 7.81 11.28 -4.29
N HIS A 98 8.06 10.06 -4.74
CA HIS A 98 9.31 9.36 -4.53
C HIS A 98 10.51 10.27 -4.87
N PRO A 99 11.65 10.12 -4.18
CA PRO A 99 12.90 10.61 -4.75
C PRO A 99 13.13 9.88 -6.09
N LYS A 100 13.96 10.43 -6.97
CA LYS A 100 14.33 9.74 -8.21
C LYS A 100 14.76 8.31 -7.86
N ASP A 101 14.03 7.31 -8.40
CA ASP A 101 14.09 5.90 -7.96
C ASP A 101 15.52 5.49 -7.59
N PRO A 102 15.83 5.36 -6.29
CA PRO A 102 17.20 5.10 -5.86
C PRO A 102 17.58 3.67 -6.23
N ASN A 103 18.87 3.43 -6.42
CA ASN A 103 19.33 2.11 -6.87
C ASN A 103 18.95 1.01 -5.86
N ILE A 104 18.92 1.32 -4.57
CA ILE A 104 18.43 0.40 -3.53
C ILE A 104 17.02 -0.13 -3.80
N ARG A 105 16.10 0.70 -4.28
CA ARG A 105 14.73 0.29 -4.56
C ARG A 105 14.69 -0.70 -5.71
N LYS A 106 15.46 -0.45 -6.76
CA LYS A 106 15.62 -1.39 -7.89
C LYS A 106 16.24 -2.70 -7.46
N LEU A 107 17.23 -2.67 -6.56
CA LEU A 107 17.87 -3.88 -6.03
C LEU A 107 16.89 -4.68 -5.17
N ALA A 108 16.12 -4.01 -4.31
CA ALA A 108 15.10 -4.62 -3.47
C ALA A 108 13.99 -5.27 -4.30
N THR A 109 13.43 -4.57 -5.30
CA THR A 109 12.35 -5.12 -6.15
C THR A 109 12.84 -6.18 -7.12
N ALA A 110 14.08 -6.10 -7.60
CA ALA A 110 14.67 -7.12 -8.48
C ALA A 110 15.20 -8.36 -7.75
N GLY A 111 15.15 -8.40 -6.41
CA GLY A 111 15.73 -9.48 -5.62
C GLY A 111 17.25 -9.60 -5.79
N LYS A 112 17.94 -8.51 -6.11
CA LYS A 112 19.41 -8.46 -6.32
C LYS A 112 20.13 -7.95 -5.07
N LEU A 113 19.76 -8.51 -3.92
CA LEU A 113 20.26 -8.07 -2.63
C LEU A 113 21.49 -8.89 -2.24
N LEU A 114 22.50 -8.24 -1.65
CA LEU A 114 23.68 -8.91 -1.13
C LEU A 114 23.61 -8.99 0.40
N ASP A 115 23.99 -10.15 0.95
CA ASP A 115 24.22 -10.31 2.38
C ASP A 115 25.59 -9.75 2.80
N LYS A 116 25.88 -9.81 4.10
CA LYS A 116 27.13 -9.31 4.70
C LYS A 116 28.41 -9.94 4.12
N ASP A 117 28.29 -11.12 3.51
CA ASP A 117 29.38 -11.93 2.97
C ASP A 117 29.40 -11.85 1.42
N ASP A 118 28.71 -10.85 0.84
CA ASP A 118 28.55 -10.60 -0.59
C ASP A 118 27.91 -11.75 -1.38
N ASN A 119 27.13 -12.61 -0.69
CA ASN A 119 26.31 -13.61 -1.36
C ASN A 119 25.00 -12.97 -1.82
N LEU A 120 24.56 -13.35 -3.02
CA LEU A 120 23.22 -13.02 -3.48
C LEU A 120 22.19 -13.68 -2.57
N ILE A 121 21.38 -12.88 -1.91
CA ILE A 121 20.17 -13.34 -1.22
C ILE A 121 19.19 -13.70 -2.32
N ASP A 122 18.89 -14.99 -2.49
CA ASP A 122 18.05 -15.57 -3.54
C ASP A 122 16.77 -14.76 -3.81
N TRP A 123 16.22 -14.88 -5.04
CA TRP A 123 15.08 -14.14 -5.61
C TRP A 123 13.94 -13.89 -4.62
N ARG A 124 14.05 -12.86 -3.77
CA ARG A 124 12.98 -12.49 -2.84
C ARG A 124 11.95 -11.66 -3.59
N LEU A 125 10.99 -12.34 -4.22
CA LEU A 125 9.70 -11.77 -4.64
C LEU A 125 8.85 -11.26 -3.45
N GLU A 126 9.43 -11.17 -2.24
CA GLU A 126 8.81 -10.65 -1.03
C GLU A 126 8.68 -9.11 -1.07
N TYR A 127 9.50 -8.45 -1.90
CA TYR A 127 9.65 -7.00 -1.99
C TYR A 127 9.14 -6.46 -3.34
N VAL A 128 7.96 -6.90 -3.79
CA VAL A 128 7.39 -6.49 -5.09
C VAL A 128 6.31 -5.43 -4.90
N SER A 129 6.49 -4.28 -5.56
CA SER A 129 5.52 -3.17 -5.51
C SER A 129 4.16 -3.57 -6.10
N GLU A 130 3.10 -2.83 -5.78
CA GLU A 130 1.75 -3.03 -6.34
C GLU A 130 1.74 -2.90 -7.89
N LYS A 131 2.68 -2.12 -8.46
CA LYS A 131 2.72 -1.79 -9.89
C LYS A 131 3.68 -2.62 -10.73
N ASP A 132 4.59 -3.39 -10.12
CA ASP A 132 5.57 -4.24 -10.85
C ASP A 132 4.93 -5.55 -11.37
N ILE A 133 3.67 -5.45 -11.82
CA ILE A 133 2.82 -6.55 -12.26
C ILE A 133 2.66 -6.54 -13.77
N THR A 134 3.07 -7.63 -14.42
CA THR A 134 2.53 -8.03 -15.74
C THR A 134 1.28 -8.90 -15.56
N ALA A 135 0.53 -9.13 -16.64
CA ALA A 135 -0.73 -9.88 -16.66
C ALA A 135 -0.67 -11.28 -16.00
N ASP A 136 0.52 -11.84 -15.82
CA ASP A 136 0.75 -13.19 -15.27
C ASP A 136 1.17 -13.18 -13.79
N SER A 137 1.27 -12.02 -13.14
CA SER A 137 1.74 -11.90 -11.75
C SER A 137 0.65 -11.41 -10.80
N GLN A 138 0.55 -12.00 -9.61
CA GLN A 138 -0.47 -11.66 -8.61
C GLN A 138 -0.17 -10.41 -7.77
N GLY A 139 0.89 -9.65 -8.08
CA GLY A 139 1.17 -8.38 -7.42
C GLY A 139 1.58 -8.38 -5.96
N GLY A 140 1.92 -7.17 -5.50
CA GLY A 140 2.11 -6.87 -4.09
C GLY A 140 0.89 -7.24 -3.24
N ASN A 141 1.12 -7.50 -1.96
CA ASN A 141 0.08 -7.91 -0.99
C ASN A 141 -0.66 -6.71 -0.36
N PHE A 142 -0.53 -5.51 -0.93
CA PHE A 142 -1.05 -4.27 -0.36
C PHE A 142 -2.40 -3.93 -0.94
N ILE A 143 -3.43 -4.56 -0.40
CA ILE A 143 -4.81 -4.27 -0.76
C ILE A 143 -5.38 -3.22 0.18
N ASN A 144 -6.11 -2.26 -0.39
CA ASN A 144 -6.87 -1.26 0.37
C ASN A 144 -7.88 -1.95 1.30
N ILE A 145 -7.74 -1.69 2.60
CA ILE A 145 -8.70 -2.17 3.60
C ILE A 145 -10.03 -1.40 3.50
N VAL A 146 -9.95 -0.10 3.25
CA VAL A 146 -11.11 0.78 3.02
C VAL A 146 -11.35 0.89 1.53
N SER A 147 -12.47 0.35 1.06
CA SER A 147 -12.86 0.41 -0.36
C SER A 147 -14.36 0.68 -0.50
N GLY A 148 -15.11 -0.21 -1.15
CA GLY A 148 -16.55 -0.03 -1.40
C GLY A 148 -17.42 -0.01 -0.13
N GLY A 149 -16.93 -0.54 1.00
CA GLY A 149 -17.64 -0.48 2.29
C GLY A 149 -17.44 0.84 3.04
N GLY A 150 -16.44 1.64 2.66
CA GLY A 150 -16.19 2.98 3.22
C GLY A 150 -16.04 2.95 4.74
N TYR A 151 -16.87 3.72 5.45
CA TYR A 151 -16.79 3.81 6.90
C TYR A 151 -17.09 2.47 7.62
N GLN A 152 -17.85 1.57 7.01
CA GLN A 152 -18.09 0.25 7.61
C GLN A 152 -16.83 -0.62 7.57
N ASP A 153 -16.00 -0.52 6.52
CA ASP A 153 -14.71 -1.22 6.48
C ASP A 153 -13.82 -0.82 7.67
N VAL A 154 -13.84 0.47 8.03
CA VAL A 154 -13.10 1.00 9.18
C VAL A 154 -13.65 0.44 10.49
N LYS A 155 -14.97 0.47 10.69
CA LYS A 155 -15.61 -0.06 11.89
C LYS A 155 -15.32 -1.54 12.08
N THR A 156 -15.47 -2.32 11.02
CA THR A 156 -15.30 -3.77 11.03
C THR A 156 -13.83 -4.15 11.19
N TRP A 157 -12.90 -3.40 10.61
CA TRP A 157 -11.47 -3.59 10.89
C TRP A 157 -11.11 -3.32 12.36
N ASN A 158 -11.70 -2.27 12.95
CA ASN A 158 -11.45 -1.90 14.35
C ASN A 158 -12.09 -2.86 15.36
N SER A 159 -13.07 -3.68 14.96
CA SER A 159 -13.64 -4.72 15.84
C SER A 159 -12.77 -5.99 15.89
N ILE A 160 -11.81 -6.15 14.98
CA ILE A 160 -10.90 -7.30 14.98
C ILE A 160 -9.87 -7.15 16.10
N PRO A 161 -9.68 -8.18 16.96
CA PRO A 161 -8.60 -8.19 17.94
C PRO A 161 -7.22 -8.01 17.30
N ASP A 162 -6.34 -7.23 17.93
CA ASP A 162 -5.03 -6.88 17.35
C ASP A 162 -4.17 -8.11 17.01
N ASN A 163 -4.26 -9.17 17.81
CA ASN A 163 -3.56 -10.43 17.56
C ASN A 163 -4.10 -11.22 16.35
N GLN A 164 -5.29 -10.88 15.85
CA GLN A 164 -5.92 -11.51 14.69
C GLN A 164 -5.82 -10.65 13.41
N LYS A 165 -5.56 -9.33 13.54
CA LYS A 165 -5.55 -8.39 12.41
C LYS A 165 -4.65 -8.84 11.26
N GLN A 166 -3.43 -9.32 11.56
CA GLN A 166 -2.51 -9.78 10.51
C GLN A 166 -3.09 -10.93 9.69
N SER A 167 -3.50 -12.02 10.36
CA SER A 167 -4.08 -13.18 9.68
C SER A 167 -5.36 -12.81 8.93
N MET A 168 -6.18 -11.92 9.48
CA MET A 168 -7.39 -11.43 8.84
C MET A 168 -7.08 -10.62 7.56
N TYR A 169 -6.03 -9.79 7.61
CA TYR A 169 -5.57 -9.06 6.42
C TYR A 169 -5.03 -9.99 5.35
N ASP A 170 -4.18 -10.95 5.72
CA ASP A 170 -3.62 -11.92 4.78
C ASP A 170 -4.72 -12.73 4.07
N ASN A 171 -5.75 -13.16 4.82
CA ASN A 171 -6.91 -13.85 4.26
C ASN A 171 -7.75 -12.95 3.33
N TYR A 172 -7.92 -11.67 3.70
CA TYR A 172 -8.59 -10.69 2.85
C TYR A 172 -7.81 -10.44 1.55
N VAL A 173 -6.49 -10.29 1.61
CA VAL A 173 -5.61 -10.15 0.44
C VAL A 173 -5.76 -11.36 -0.49
N LYS A 174 -5.70 -12.58 0.06
CA LYS A 174 -5.91 -13.81 -0.70
C LYS A 174 -7.29 -13.84 -1.37
N TRP A 175 -8.34 -13.54 -0.60
CA TRP A 175 -9.71 -13.49 -1.10
C TRP A 175 -9.89 -12.50 -2.26
N ILE A 176 -9.25 -11.33 -2.15
CA ILE A 176 -9.23 -10.31 -3.19
C ILE A 176 -8.54 -10.85 -4.44
N LYS A 177 -7.36 -11.47 -4.31
CA LYS A 177 -6.58 -12.02 -5.43
C LYS A 177 -7.31 -13.12 -6.21
N GLU A 178 -8.11 -13.94 -5.54
CA GLU A 178 -8.85 -15.06 -6.16
C GLU A 178 -10.10 -14.66 -6.98
N ARG A 179 -10.60 -13.42 -6.89
CA ARG A 179 -11.85 -12.97 -7.55
C ARG A 179 -11.59 -11.90 -8.62
N ASP A 180 -12.45 -11.69 -9.61
CA ASP A 180 -12.25 -10.63 -10.63
C ASP A 180 -12.06 -9.20 -10.03
N PHE A 181 -11.06 -8.45 -10.54
CA PHE A 181 -10.64 -7.11 -10.08
C PHE A 181 -11.76 -6.08 -10.02
N ASN A 182 -12.71 -6.17 -10.95
CA ASN A 182 -13.84 -5.23 -10.99
C ASN A 182 -14.84 -5.45 -9.84
N ASN A 183 -14.98 -6.67 -9.33
CA ASN A 183 -15.78 -6.94 -8.13
C ASN A 183 -15.06 -6.47 -6.85
N ARG A 184 -13.71 -6.42 -6.85
CA ARG A 184 -12.86 -6.01 -5.72
C ARG A 184 -13.04 -4.52 -5.36
N LYS A 185 -13.26 -3.63 -6.34
CA LYS A 185 -13.50 -2.18 -6.08
C LYS A 185 -14.85 -1.88 -5.44
N ARG A 186 -15.85 -2.76 -5.62
CA ARG A 186 -17.23 -2.53 -5.15
C ARG A 186 -17.52 -3.13 -3.77
N LYS A 187 -16.70 -4.08 -3.31
CA LYS A 187 -16.90 -4.82 -2.05
C LYS A 187 -15.69 -4.59 -1.15
N GLY A 188 -15.93 -4.02 0.03
CA GLY A 188 -14.89 -3.75 1.03
C GLY A 188 -14.65 -4.85 2.04
N PHE A 189 -13.74 -4.60 2.96
CA PHE A 189 -13.39 -5.52 4.06
C PHE A 189 -14.60 -5.92 4.90
N ASP A 190 -15.54 -4.99 5.15
CA ASP A 190 -16.78 -5.26 5.88
C ASP A 190 -17.60 -6.37 5.22
N TYR A 191 -17.74 -6.30 3.89
CA TYR A 191 -18.42 -7.33 3.12
C TYR A 191 -17.73 -8.68 3.26
N TYR A 192 -16.40 -8.71 3.16
CA TYR A 192 -15.62 -9.94 3.34
C TYR A 192 -15.88 -10.56 4.72
N TYR A 193 -15.80 -9.76 5.78
CA TYR A 193 -15.96 -10.21 7.15
C TYR A 193 -17.36 -10.78 7.44
N HIS A 194 -18.42 -10.03 7.12
CA HIS A 194 -19.78 -10.45 7.48
C HIS A 194 -20.43 -11.39 6.48
N LYS A 195 -20.18 -11.24 5.17
CA LYS A 195 -20.88 -12.02 4.14
C LYS A 195 -20.18 -13.31 3.74
N LEU A 196 -18.89 -13.46 4.03
CA LEU A 196 -18.12 -14.62 3.62
C LEU A 196 -17.49 -15.37 4.78
N MET A 197 -17.06 -14.66 5.82
CA MET A 197 -16.44 -15.26 7.00
C MET A 197 -17.41 -15.48 8.17
N GLY A 198 -18.67 -15.05 8.04
CA GLY A 198 -19.70 -15.26 9.05
C GLY A 198 -19.53 -14.43 10.34
N GLY A 199 -18.86 -13.27 10.25
CA GLY A 199 -18.79 -12.32 11.35
C GLY A 199 -20.19 -11.93 11.85
N LYS A 200 -20.41 -11.98 13.16
CA LYS A 200 -21.70 -11.63 13.80
C LYS A 200 -21.94 -10.14 13.80
#